data_AF-A0A9P0Q8V4-F1
#
_entry.id   AF-A0A9P0Q8V4-F1
#
_cell.length_a   1.000
_cell.length_b   1.000
_cell.length_c   1.000
_cell.angle_alpha   90.00
_cell.angle_beta   90.00
_cell.angle_gamma   90.00
#
_symmetry.space_group_name_H-M   'P 1'
#
loop_
_entity.id
_entity.type
_entity.pdbx_description
1 polymer ?
#
loop_
_entity_poly.entity_id
_entity_poly.type
_entity_poly.pdbx_seq_one_letter_code
_entity_poly.pdbx_strand_id
1 'polypeptide(L)'
;MLFASIMKLNEKLGIELTEPSVTSRQMNRPNIVTLDKENHYRLNLYVPLLDNILQDLVYRFNEESLNIYNFNIFSASAFHSKTEAEVMDILETISKYLHGLNSNENKNLISTRLKAEFDLWKSRTQDIIVSGMSLYLSCDENISINRCLQLLISLPVSLRHLKEVSPI
;
A
#
# COMPACT_ATOMS: atom_id res chain seq x y z
N MET A 1 13.66 25.28 -14.78
CA MET A 1 13.45 24.47 -16.03
C MET A 1 11.99 24.18 -16.31
N LEU A 2 11.19 23.71 -15.35
CA LEU A 2 9.77 23.34 -15.58
C LEU A 2 8.87 24.55 -15.90
N PHE A 3 9.03 25.67 -15.18
CA PHE A 3 8.28 26.91 -15.44
C PHE A 3 8.52 27.48 -16.84
N ALA A 4 9.78 27.53 -17.29
CA ALA A 4 10.15 27.97 -18.64
C ALA A 4 9.55 27.09 -19.75
N SER A 5 9.43 25.78 -19.52
CA SER A 5 8.79 24.86 -20.46
C SER A 5 7.27 25.11 -20.57
N ILE A 6 6.63 25.40 -19.44
CA ILE A 6 5.19 25.76 -19.40
C ILE A 6 4.95 27.11 -20.07
N MET A 7 5.82 28.09 -19.86
CA MET A 7 5.74 29.37 -20.59
C MET A 7 5.79 29.20 -22.11
N LYS A 8 6.74 28.40 -22.61
CA LYS A 8 6.83 28.09 -24.05
C LYS A 8 5.60 27.38 -24.60
N LEU A 9 4.94 26.54 -23.79
CA LEU A 9 3.69 25.88 -24.16
C LEU A 9 2.52 26.88 -24.20
N ASN A 10 2.44 27.77 -23.23
CA ASN A 10 1.41 28.80 -23.16
C ASN A 10 1.52 29.81 -24.30
N GLU A 11 2.74 30.21 -24.68
CA GLU A 11 2.98 31.04 -25.87
C GLU A 11 2.46 30.35 -27.15
N LYS A 12 2.69 29.03 -27.29
CA LYS A 12 2.17 28.25 -28.43
C LYS A 12 0.65 28.15 -28.46
N LEU A 13 0.01 28.16 -27.29
CA LEU A 13 -1.44 28.03 -27.15
C LEU A 13 -2.16 29.39 -27.11
N GLY A 14 -1.42 30.51 -27.10
CA GLY A 14 -1.97 31.86 -26.97
C GLY A 14 -2.65 32.12 -25.63
N ILE A 15 -2.25 31.40 -24.57
CA ILE A 15 -2.82 31.51 -23.22
C ILE A 15 -1.89 32.36 -22.36
N GLU A 16 -2.39 33.44 -21.78
CA GLU A 16 -1.63 34.20 -20.79
C GLU A 16 -1.57 33.45 -19.45
N LEU A 17 -0.37 33.31 -18.88
CA LEU A 17 -0.21 32.74 -17.55
C LEU A 17 -0.66 33.78 -16.51
N THR A 18 -1.89 33.67 -16.03
CA THR A 18 -2.45 34.52 -14.97
C THR A 18 -2.38 33.82 -13.63
N GLU A 19 -2.01 34.52 -12.57
CA GLU A 19 -2.20 33.99 -11.21
C GLU A 19 -3.69 33.68 -11.02
N PRO A 20 -4.05 32.53 -10.42
CA PRO A 20 -5.44 32.26 -10.11
C PRO A 20 -5.97 33.44 -9.32
N SER A 21 -7.04 34.09 -9.81
CA SER A 21 -7.77 35.07 -9.02
C SER A 21 -8.05 34.44 -7.67
N VAL A 22 -7.79 35.15 -6.57
CA VAL A 22 -8.01 34.69 -5.19
C VAL A 22 -9.52 34.56 -4.95
N THR A 23 -10.17 33.64 -5.66
CA THR A 23 -11.60 33.40 -5.65
C THR A 23 -11.82 32.16 -4.82
N SER A 24 -12.52 32.39 -3.70
CA SER A 24 -12.66 31.53 -2.52
C SER A 24 -11.37 31.42 -1.69
N ARG A 25 -11.43 31.98 -0.48
CA ARG A 25 -10.40 31.79 0.55
C ARG A 25 -10.17 30.29 0.72
N GLN A 26 -8.95 29.79 0.49
CA GLN A 26 -8.56 28.50 1.04
C GLN A 26 -8.75 28.59 2.55
N MET A 27 -9.70 27.83 3.12
CA MET A 27 -10.06 27.96 4.53
C MET A 27 -8.96 27.45 5.47
N ASN A 28 -8.08 26.58 4.99
CA ASN A 28 -7.07 25.93 5.83
C ASN A 28 -5.64 26.46 5.64
N ARG A 29 -5.33 27.22 4.57
CA ARG A 29 -3.97 27.75 4.33
C ARG A 29 -4.00 29.13 3.66
N PRO A 30 -3.30 30.14 4.20
CA PRO A 30 -3.13 31.42 3.52
C PRO A 30 -2.15 31.31 2.36
N ASN A 31 -2.46 31.95 1.23
CA ASN A 31 -1.51 32.11 0.13
C ASN A 31 -0.34 32.99 0.57
N ILE A 32 0.88 32.54 0.30
CA ILE A 32 2.07 33.35 0.52
C ILE A 32 2.10 34.45 -0.52
N VAL A 33 2.20 35.71 -0.07
CA VAL A 33 2.37 36.86 -0.97
C VAL A 33 3.72 36.74 -1.65
N THR A 34 3.72 36.76 -2.98
CA THR A 34 4.90 36.53 -3.81
C THR A 34 5.09 37.67 -4.80
N LEU A 35 6.34 37.92 -5.19
CA LEU A 35 6.72 39.04 -6.04
C LEU A 35 6.59 38.72 -7.55
N ASP A 36 6.59 37.43 -7.91
CA ASP A 36 6.45 36.96 -9.28
C ASP A 36 5.55 35.72 -9.37
N LYS A 37 5.05 35.46 -10.59
CA LYS A 37 4.18 34.32 -10.89
C LYS A 37 4.91 32.98 -10.67
N GLU A 38 6.21 32.92 -10.94
CA GLU A 38 7.00 31.71 -10.78
C GLU A 38 7.07 31.28 -9.30
N ASN A 39 7.41 32.19 -8.40
CA ASN A 39 7.42 31.92 -6.96
C ASN A 39 6.01 31.67 -6.43
N HIS A 40 4.97 32.32 -6.97
CA HIS A 40 3.59 32.03 -6.63
C HIS A 40 3.26 30.54 -6.83
N TYR A 41 3.46 30.02 -8.05
CA TYR A 41 3.19 28.62 -8.36
C TYR A 41 4.14 27.68 -7.62
N ARG A 42 5.41 28.06 -7.45
CA ARG A 42 6.37 27.23 -6.72
C ARG A 42 5.95 27.04 -5.27
N LEU A 43 5.62 28.11 -4.55
CA LEU A 43 5.36 28.08 -3.11
C LEU A 43 3.94 27.64 -2.75
N ASN A 44 2.93 28.05 -3.54
CA ASN A 44 1.53 27.77 -3.22
C ASN A 44 1.01 26.47 -3.86
N LEU A 45 1.68 25.93 -4.88
CA LEU A 45 1.25 24.71 -5.57
C LEU A 45 2.30 23.60 -5.56
N TYR A 46 3.50 23.87 -6.07
CA TYR A 46 4.51 22.83 -6.29
C TYR A 46 5.07 22.26 -4.99
N VAL A 47 5.50 23.11 -4.05
CA VAL A 47 5.99 22.65 -2.74
C VAL A 47 4.92 21.88 -1.97
N PRO A 48 3.68 22.39 -1.80
CA PRO A 48 2.62 21.64 -1.12
C PRO A 48 2.28 20.31 -1.80
N LEU A 49 2.31 20.26 -3.13
CA LEU A 49 2.11 19.01 -3.87
C LEU A 49 3.22 18.00 -3.56
N LEU A 50 4.49 18.43 -3.55
CA LEU A 50 5.61 17.56 -3.18
C LEU A 50 5.52 17.10 -1.73
N ASP A 51 5.17 17.99 -0.80
CA ASP A 51 4.99 17.65 0.61
C ASP A 51 3.88 16.60 0.76
N ASN A 52 2.76 16.76 0.06
CA ASN A 52 1.67 15.78 0.04
C ASN A 52 2.14 14.44 -0.54
N ILE A 53 2.88 14.44 -1.66
CA ILE A 53 3.41 13.21 -2.25
C ILE A 53 4.36 12.51 -1.26
N LEU A 54 5.27 13.27 -0.63
CA LEU A 54 6.19 12.73 0.36
C LEU A 54 5.44 12.15 1.55
N GLN A 55 4.42 12.85 2.06
CA GLN A 55 3.59 12.37 3.16
C GLN A 55 2.84 11.09 2.77
N ASP A 56 2.28 11.03 1.56
CA ASP A 56 1.63 9.85 1.02
C ASP A 56 2.60 8.66 0.93
N LEU A 57 3.84 8.89 0.48
CA LEU A 57 4.87 7.86 0.44
C LEU A 57 5.22 7.38 1.86
N VAL A 58 5.47 8.29 2.79
CA VAL A 58 5.77 7.93 4.19
C VAL A 58 4.62 7.14 4.82
N TYR A 59 3.37 7.54 4.57
CA TYR A 59 2.20 6.85 5.10
C TYR A 59 2.03 5.45 4.49
N ARG A 60 2.17 5.32 3.16
CA ARG A 60 1.98 4.04 2.45
C ARG A 60 3.11 3.04 2.66
N PHE A 61 4.32 3.51 2.92
CA PHE A 61 5.52 2.68 3.07
C PHE A 61 6.03 2.60 4.51
N ASN A 62 5.21 2.96 5.50
CA ASN A 62 5.56 2.74 6.90
C ASN A 62 5.61 1.23 7.23
N GLU A 63 6.35 0.85 8.27
CA GLU A 63 6.54 -0.55 8.64
C GLU A 63 5.23 -1.29 8.89
N GLU A 64 4.22 -0.62 9.46
CA GLU A 64 2.90 -1.20 9.70
C GLU A 64 2.17 -1.55 8.39
N SER A 65 2.22 -0.67 7.38
CA SER A 65 1.66 -0.93 6.05
C SER A 65 2.45 -2.02 5.32
N LEU A 66 3.77 -2.06 5.49
CA LEU A 66 4.61 -3.11 4.92
C LEU A 66 4.35 -4.48 5.55
N ASN A 67 3.98 -4.53 6.83
CA ASN A 67 3.62 -5.77 7.50
C ASN A 67 2.40 -6.45 6.88
N ILE A 68 1.56 -5.71 6.16
CA ILE A 68 0.45 -6.30 5.39
C ILE A 68 0.97 -7.20 4.25
N TYR A 69 2.20 -7.00 3.75
CA TYR A 69 2.78 -7.93 2.77
C TYR A 69 3.10 -9.30 3.32
N ASN A 70 3.10 -9.48 4.65
CA ASN A 70 3.27 -10.79 5.27
C ASN A 70 2.13 -11.75 4.89
N PHE A 71 0.93 -11.24 4.57
CA PHE A 71 -0.19 -12.04 4.07
C PHE A 71 0.13 -12.77 2.75
N ASN A 72 1.15 -12.36 2.00
CA ASN A 72 1.58 -13.12 0.81
C ASN A 72 2.06 -14.54 1.14
N ILE A 73 2.41 -14.84 2.40
CA ILE A 73 2.89 -16.16 2.81
C ILE A 73 1.90 -17.29 2.53
N PHE A 74 0.61 -16.99 2.37
CA PHE A 74 -0.39 -18.00 2.03
C PHE A 74 -0.31 -18.47 0.57
N SER A 75 0.51 -17.83 -0.27
CA SER A 75 0.78 -18.28 -1.64
C SER A 75 1.87 -19.35 -1.68
N ALA A 76 1.69 -20.41 -2.48
CA ALA A 76 2.65 -21.50 -2.63
C ALA A 76 4.07 -21.02 -2.94
N SER A 77 4.21 -20.11 -3.90
CA SER A 77 5.51 -19.52 -4.26
C SER A 77 6.22 -18.82 -3.09
N ALA A 78 5.47 -18.19 -2.19
CA ALA A 78 6.02 -17.37 -1.12
C ALA A 78 6.48 -18.18 0.09
N PHE A 79 5.78 -19.26 0.47
CA PHE A 79 6.21 -20.10 1.58
C PHE A 79 7.27 -21.13 1.17
N HIS A 80 7.33 -21.55 -0.10
CA HIS A 80 8.42 -22.40 -0.58
C HIS A 80 9.77 -21.69 -0.65
N SER A 81 9.77 -20.37 -0.84
CA SER A 81 11.00 -19.56 -0.88
C SER A 81 11.54 -19.19 0.50
N LYS A 82 10.94 -19.67 1.60
CA LYS A 82 11.25 -19.25 2.98
C LYS A 82 11.53 -20.45 3.87
N THR A 83 12.35 -20.23 4.90
CA THR A 83 12.62 -21.26 5.92
C THR A 83 11.45 -21.37 6.90
N GLU A 84 11.29 -22.51 7.55
CA GLU A 84 10.21 -22.74 8.52
C GLU A 84 10.22 -21.73 9.68
N ALA A 85 11.41 -21.34 10.15
CA ALA A 85 11.56 -20.32 11.17
C ALA A 85 11.05 -18.94 10.72
N GLU A 86 11.35 -18.54 9.48
CA GLU A 86 10.84 -17.29 8.89
C GLU A 86 9.32 -17.32 8.72
N VAL A 87 8.76 -18.45 8.29
CA VAL A 87 7.30 -18.61 8.19
C VAL A 87 6.64 -18.43 9.55
N MET A 88 7.21 -19.02 10.60
CA MET A 88 6.65 -18.91 11.95
C MET A 88 6.68 -17.48 12.50
N ASP A 89 7.73 -16.71 12.22
CA ASP A 89 7.81 -15.30 12.60
C ASP A 89 6.79 -14.43 11.85
N ILE A 90 6.62 -14.70 10.55
CA ILE A 90 5.59 -14.06 9.71
C ILE A 90 4.18 -14.36 10.24
N LEU A 91 3.88 -15.62 10.57
CA LEU A 91 2.59 -16.02 11.14
C LEU A 91 2.34 -15.34 12.50
N GLU A 92 3.36 -15.21 13.34
CA GLU A 92 3.22 -14.51 14.62
C GLU A 92 2.95 -13.01 14.42
N THR A 93 3.56 -12.40 13.41
CA THR A 93 3.31 -11.00 13.03
C THR A 93 1.88 -10.81 12.52
N ILE A 94 1.39 -11.71 11.65
CA ILE A 94 -0.01 -11.71 11.19
C ILE A 94 -0.97 -11.89 12.38
N SER A 95 -0.64 -12.78 13.31
CA SER A 95 -1.47 -13.03 14.51
C SER A 95 -1.62 -11.78 15.38
N LYS A 96 -0.55 -11.00 15.56
CA LYS A 96 -0.58 -9.70 16.26
C LYS A 96 -1.52 -8.72 15.55
N TYR A 97 -1.42 -8.64 14.22
CA TYR A 97 -2.26 -7.76 13.41
C TYR A 97 -3.75 -8.13 13.51
N LEU A 98 -4.07 -9.43 13.36
CA LEU A 98 -5.45 -9.94 13.47
C LEU A 98 -6.05 -9.70 14.86
N HIS A 99 -5.25 -9.87 15.92
CA HIS A 99 -5.66 -9.53 17.28
C HIS A 99 -5.98 -8.03 17.44
N GLY A 100 -5.20 -7.15 16.80
CA GLY A 100 -5.47 -5.71 16.79
C GLY A 100 -6.81 -5.35 16.12
N LEU A 101 -7.23 -6.13 15.13
CA LEU A 101 -8.53 -5.95 14.46
C LEU A 101 -9.70 -6.55 15.26
N ASN A 102 -9.48 -7.68 15.94
CA ASN A 102 -10.49 -8.40 16.72
C ASN A 102 -10.06 -8.49 18.19
N SER A 103 -10.32 -7.42 18.95
CA SER A 103 -9.92 -7.27 20.36
C SER A 103 -10.54 -8.27 21.35
N ASN A 104 -11.50 -9.09 20.90
CA ASN A 104 -12.28 -9.97 21.77
C ASN A 104 -11.70 -11.39 21.89
N GLU A 105 -10.77 -11.78 21.02
CA GLU A 105 -10.15 -13.11 21.03
C GLU A 105 -8.73 -13.06 21.62
N ASN A 106 -8.36 -14.08 22.39
CA ASN A 106 -7.01 -14.18 22.95
C ASN A 106 -5.98 -14.37 21.84
N LYS A 107 -4.96 -13.50 21.80
CA LYS A 107 -3.85 -13.56 20.84
C LYS A 107 -3.25 -14.97 20.67
N ASN A 108 -3.08 -15.70 21.77
CA ASN A 108 -2.48 -17.04 21.72
C ASN A 108 -3.38 -18.05 21.00
N LEU A 109 -4.70 -17.91 21.11
CA LEU A 109 -5.66 -18.75 20.40
C LEU A 109 -5.64 -18.46 18.89
N ILE A 110 -5.58 -17.18 18.52
CA ILE A 110 -5.43 -16.75 17.12
C ILE A 110 -4.14 -17.32 16.52
N SER A 111 -3.00 -17.16 17.21
CA SER A 111 -1.70 -17.68 16.74
C SER A 111 -1.71 -19.20 16.57
N THR A 112 -2.26 -19.92 17.56
CA THR A 112 -2.33 -21.39 17.51
C THR A 112 -3.24 -21.87 16.37
N ARG A 113 -4.41 -21.25 16.20
CA ARG A 113 -5.35 -21.57 15.13
C ARG A 113 -4.75 -21.28 13.75
N LEU A 114 -4.12 -20.11 13.58
CA LEU A 114 -3.53 -19.71 12.32
C LEU A 114 -2.41 -20.67 11.89
N LYS A 115 -1.56 -21.09 12.82
CA LYS A 115 -0.49 -22.08 12.56
C LYS A 115 -1.06 -23.43 12.12
N ALA A 116 -2.04 -23.95 12.87
CA ALA A 116 -2.68 -25.23 12.53
C ALA A 116 -3.39 -25.18 11.17
N GLU A 117 -4.11 -24.09 10.88
CA GLU A 117 -4.73 -23.89 9.57
C GLU A 117 -3.69 -23.74 8.46
N PHE A 118 -2.56 -23.06 8.72
CA PHE A 118 -1.49 -22.90 7.75
C PHE A 118 -0.83 -24.24 7.41
N ASP A 119 -0.62 -25.13 8.37
CA ASP A 119 -0.07 -26.46 8.12
C ASP A 119 -1.01 -27.29 7.23
N LEU A 120 -2.31 -27.23 7.51
CA LEU A 120 -3.33 -27.85 6.65
C LEU A 120 -3.33 -27.22 5.25
N TRP A 121 -3.22 -25.90 5.16
CA TRP A 121 -3.19 -25.17 3.91
C TRP A 121 -1.96 -25.50 3.06
N LYS A 122 -0.78 -25.59 3.68
CA LYS A 122 0.48 -26.00 3.06
C LYS A 122 0.37 -27.38 2.43
N SER A 123 -0.33 -28.31 3.09
CA SER A 123 -0.56 -29.66 2.54
C SER A 123 -1.48 -29.67 1.31
N ARG A 124 -2.44 -28.74 1.23
CA ARG A 124 -3.41 -28.64 0.12
C ARG A 124 -2.88 -27.87 -1.09
N THR A 125 -1.96 -26.95 -0.87
CA THR A 125 -1.47 -26.01 -1.90
C THR A 125 -0.27 -26.50 -2.69
N GLN A 126 0.28 -27.68 -2.36
CA GLN A 126 1.37 -28.32 -3.12
C GLN A 126 1.04 -28.51 -4.61
N ASP A 127 -0.24 -28.58 -4.97
CA ASP A 127 -0.70 -28.81 -6.34
C ASP A 127 -1.20 -27.54 -7.06
N ILE A 128 -1.21 -26.37 -6.39
CA ILE A 128 -1.93 -25.17 -6.85
C ILE A 128 -0.95 -24.01 -7.08
N ILE A 129 -0.43 -23.88 -8.30
CA ILE A 129 0.29 -22.66 -8.74
C ILE A 129 -0.72 -21.71 -9.34
N VAL A 130 -1.30 -20.80 -8.53
CA VAL A 130 -2.23 -19.82 -9.09
C VAL A 130 -2.18 -18.48 -8.34
N SER A 131 -2.52 -17.41 -9.07
CA SER A 131 -2.70 -16.04 -8.60
C SER A 131 -3.50 -15.94 -7.30
N GLY A 132 -3.26 -14.92 -6.47
CA GLY A 132 -3.94 -14.74 -5.19
C GLY A 132 -5.48 -14.78 -5.28
N MET A 133 -6.06 -14.36 -6.40
CA MET A 133 -7.51 -14.38 -6.64
C MET A 133 -8.07 -15.80 -6.77
N SER A 134 -7.44 -16.63 -7.58
CA SER A 134 -7.79 -18.05 -7.72
C SER A 134 -7.58 -18.83 -6.42
N LEU A 135 -6.56 -18.46 -5.67
CA LEU A 135 -6.24 -19.07 -4.39
C LEU A 135 -7.34 -18.76 -3.35
N TYR A 136 -7.88 -17.54 -3.35
CA TYR A 136 -9.07 -17.18 -2.59
C TYR A 136 -10.33 -17.95 -3.01
N LEU A 137 -10.60 -18.07 -4.31
CA LEU A 137 -11.77 -18.81 -4.81
C LEU A 137 -11.73 -20.31 -4.46
N SER A 138 -10.53 -20.89 -4.32
CA SER A 138 -10.34 -22.28 -3.91
C SER A 138 -10.39 -22.50 -2.39
N CYS A 139 -10.38 -21.42 -1.59
CA CYS A 139 -10.29 -21.51 -0.14
C CYS A 139 -11.68 -21.54 0.49
N ASP A 140 -11.95 -22.52 1.35
CA ASP A 140 -13.22 -22.63 2.07
C ASP A 140 -13.51 -21.36 2.89
N GLU A 141 -14.74 -20.83 2.82
CA GLU A 141 -15.15 -19.55 3.43
C GLU A 141 -14.95 -19.49 4.95
N ASN A 142 -14.92 -20.64 5.63
CA ASN A 142 -14.86 -20.74 7.09
C ASN A 142 -13.43 -20.79 7.66
N ILE A 143 -12.39 -20.77 6.82
CA ILE A 143 -10.99 -20.84 7.25
C ILE A 143 -10.48 -19.42 7.54
N SER A 144 -9.72 -19.21 8.61
CA SER A 144 -9.13 -17.90 8.96
C SER A 144 -8.19 -17.40 7.85
N ILE A 145 -7.57 -18.33 7.12
CA ILE A 145 -6.81 -18.08 5.90
C ILE A 145 -7.66 -17.41 4.81
N ASN A 146 -8.94 -17.77 4.64
CA ASN A 146 -9.83 -17.11 3.68
C ASN A 146 -9.92 -15.61 3.96
N ARG A 147 -10.11 -15.22 5.23
CA ARG A 147 -10.10 -13.81 5.65
C ARG A 147 -8.74 -13.14 5.40
N CYS A 148 -7.65 -13.84 5.64
CA CYS A 148 -6.29 -13.35 5.34
C CYS A 148 -6.10 -13.10 3.84
N LEU A 149 -6.64 -13.96 2.99
CA LEU A 149 -6.61 -13.83 1.54
C LEU A 149 -7.54 -12.72 1.03
N GLN A 150 -8.71 -12.52 1.66
CA GLN A 150 -9.56 -11.37 1.38
C GLN A 150 -8.83 -10.06 1.66
N LEU A 151 -8.15 -9.97 2.82
CA LEU A 151 -7.32 -8.82 3.15
C LEU A 151 -6.24 -8.62 2.08
N LEU A 152 -5.53 -9.69 1.69
CA LEU A 152 -4.52 -9.61 0.63
C LEU A 152 -5.08 -9.11 -0.72
N ILE A 153 -6.26 -9.60 -1.12
CA ILE A 153 -6.88 -9.22 -2.39
C ILE A 153 -7.44 -7.79 -2.35
N SER A 154 -7.92 -7.34 -1.20
CA SER A 154 -8.43 -5.97 -1.04
C SER A 154 -7.34 -4.89 -1.15
N LEU A 155 -6.05 -5.27 -1.09
CA LEU A 155 -4.96 -4.33 -1.19
C LEU A 155 -4.83 -3.74 -2.61
N PRO A 156 -4.55 -2.44 -2.73
CA PRO A 156 -4.30 -1.79 -4.01
C PRO A 156 -3.27 -2.56 -4.85
N VAL A 157 -3.54 -2.68 -6.15
CA VAL A 157 -2.67 -3.40 -7.12
C VAL A 157 -1.24 -2.85 -7.14
N SER A 158 -1.05 -1.55 -6.86
CA SER A 158 0.27 -0.92 -6.72
C SER A 158 1.13 -1.54 -5.61
N LEU A 159 0.51 -2.17 -4.61
CA LEU A 159 1.20 -2.88 -3.54
C LEU A 159 1.58 -4.30 -3.99
N ARG A 160 0.74 -4.99 -4.78
CA ARG A 160 1.01 -6.37 -5.23
C ARG A 160 2.28 -6.51 -6.07
N HIS A 161 2.57 -5.54 -6.94
CA HIS A 161 3.70 -5.63 -7.88
C HIS A 161 5.08 -5.31 -7.28
N LEU A 162 5.15 -4.78 -6.05
CA LEU A 162 6.43 -4.38 -5.45
C LEU A 162 7.38 -5.54 -5.13
N LYS A 163 6.89 -6.79 -5.11
CA LYS A 163 7.74 -8.00 -4.99
C LYS A 163 7.96 -8.76 -6.30
N GLU A 164 7.26 -8.42 -7.37
CA GLU A 164 7.49 -9.05 -8.69
C GLU A 164 8.72 -8.46 -9.40
N VAL A 165 9.23 -7.30 -8.95
CA VAL A 165 10.32 -6.55 -9.60
C VAL A 165 11.69 -6.75 -8.93
N SER A 166 11.83 -7.61 -7.92
CA SER A 166 13.17 -7.98 -7.41
C SER A 166 13.66 -9.34 -7.92
N PRO A 167 14.25 -9.37 -9.13
CA PRO A 167 15.37 -10.24 -9.43
C PRO A 167 16.57 -9.39 -9.84
N ILE A 168 17.48 -9.11 -8.89
CA ILE A 168 18.91 -8.88 -9.17
C ILE A 168 19.69 -9.61 -8.10
#